data_AF-A0A9W8XY49-F1
#
_entry.id   AF-A0A9W8XY49-F1
#
_cell.length_a   1.000
_cell.length_b   1.000
_cell.length_c   1.000
_cell.angle_alpha   90.00
_cell.angle_beta   90.00
_cell.angle_gamma   90.00
#
_symmetry.space_group_name_H-M   'P 1'
#
loop_
_entity.id
_entity.type
_entity.pdbx_description
1 polymer ?
#
loop_
_entity_poly.entity_id
_entity_poly.type
_entity_poly.pdbx_seq_one_letter_code
_entity_poly.pdbx_strand_id
1 'polypeptide(L)'
;MSDTTTSSKTVLQNTALKENIRLRVQQTVNTINNMRGGENLSNYSISARKELASSETLDVILGPGQDASMADEVPKLALVVASKTFREKIVEKPEIPELKVVSASIDIPSVAILMNWLKDAVHSKAHQIPKVPIPADIVDKAKLVHAANILGMDRYVNHVVASFRHDVRLIIPSPEQCSNLEKYGISSDHAVSQAVGERFGYLLRTGKFFGDRHMLMRFLARSEKIGQAVRDADARAQAKRAAQNQN
;
A
#
# COMPACT_ATOMS: atom_id res chain seq x y z
N MET A 1 -25.78 -38.67 -35.35
CA MET A 1 -24.46 -38.28 -35.92
C MET A 1 -24.45 -36.76 -35.98
N SER A 2 -24.10 -36.10 -34.88
CA SER A 2 -24.09 -34.64 -34.76
C SER A 2 -23.60 -34.30 -33.35
N ASP A 3 -22.33 -33.91 -33.20
CA ASP A 3 -21.83 -33.07 -32.08
C ASP A 3 -20.32 -32.76 -32.06
N THR A 4 -19.52 -33.23 -33.02
CA THR A 4 -18.06 -33.01 -32.99
C THR A 4 -17.60 -31.62 -33.46
N THR A 5 -18.42 -30.83 -34.17
CA THR A 5 -17.98 -29.56 -34.79
C THR A 5 -18.07 -28.33 -33.88
N THR A 6 -18.92 -28.34 -32.86
CA THR A 6 -19.10 -27.20 -31.92
C THR A 6 -17.94 -27.11 -30.92
N SER A 7 -17.37 -28.25 -30.54
CA SER A 7 -16.29 -28.34 -29.54
C SER A 7 -15.00 -27.64 -29.99
N SER A 8 -14.61 -27.79 -31.27
CA SER A 8 -13.34 -27.23 -31.77
C SER A 8 -13.31 -25.70 -31.87
N LYS A 9 -14.45 -25.04 -32.13
CA LYS A 9 -14.51 -23.57 -32.22
C LYS A 9 -14.31 -22.90 -30.86
N THR A 10 -14.92 -23.44 -29.81
CA THR A 10 -14.80 -22.92 -28.44
C THR A 10 -13.37 -23.05 -27.90
N VAL A 11 -12.69 -24.16 -28.20
CA VAL A 11 -11.31 -24.39 -27.77
C VAL A 11 -10.35 -23.38 -28.42
N LEU A 12 -10.52 -23.09 -29.71
CA LEU A 12 -9.69 -22.12 -30.43
C LEU A 12 -9.90 -20.68 -29.92
N GLN A 13 -11.15 -20.28 -29.66
CA GLN A 13 -11.46 -18.95 -29.11
C GLN A 13 -10.86 -18.76 -27.71
N ASN A 14 -10.95 -19.77 -26.84
CA ASN A 14 -10.38 -19.72 -25.50
C ASN A 14 -8.85 -19.63 -25.51
N THR A 15 -8.20 -20.31 -26.46
CA THR A 15 -6.74 -20.27 -26.60
C THR A 15 -6.26 -18.89 -27.06
N ALA A 16 -6.93 -18.32 -28.06
CA ALA A 16 -6.59 -16.99 -28.58
C ALA A 16 -6.78 -15.89 -27.52
N LEU A 17 -7.84 -15.98 -26.71
CA LEU A 17 -8.08 -15.03 -25.62
C LEU A 17 -6.98 -15.10 -24.55
N LYS A 18 -6.61 -16.30 -24.10
CA LYS A 18 -5.55 -16.50 -23.10
C LYS A 18 -4.21 -15.94 -23.58
N GLU A 19 -3.87 -16.19 -24.84
CA GLU A 19 -2.63 -15.66 -25.42
C GLU A 19 -2.66 -14.13 -25.51
N ASN A 20 -3.79 -13.54 -25.88
CA ASN A 20 -3.95 -12.08 -25.90
C ASN A 20 -3.73 -11.47 -24.50
N ILE A 21 -4.32 -12.04 -23.46
CA ILE A 21 -4.15 -11.59 -22.06
C ILE A 21 -2.68 -11.65 -21.66
N ARG A 22 -2.02 -12.79 -21.91
CA ARG A 22 -0.59 -12.98 -21.61
C ARG A 22 0.28 -11.94 -22.30
N LEU A 23 0.04 -11.68 -23.59
CA LEU A 23 0.78 -10.67 -24.35
C LEU A 23 0.59 -9.27 -23.77
N ARG A 24 -0.64 -8.87 -23.40
CA ARG A 24 -0.91 -7.56 -22.79
C ARG A 24 -0.23 -7.39 -21.43
N VAL A 25 -0.23 -8.43 -20.59
CA VAL A 25 0.50 -8.43 -19.31
C VAL A 25 1.99 -8.24 -19.55
N GLN A 26 2.58 -9.02 -20.46
CA GLN A 26 4.02 -8.92 -20.76
C GLN A 26 4.40 -7.56 -21.33
N GLN A 27 3.59 -6.99 -22.24
CA GLN A 27 3.79 -5.65 -22.79
C GLN A 27 3.74 -4.58 -21.70
N THR A 28 2.82 -4.72 -20.74
CA THR A 28 2.70 -3.81 -19.59
C THR A 28 3.94 -3.90 -18.71
N VAL A 29 4.42 -5.10 -18.40
CA VAL A 29 5.66 -5.31 -17.62
C VAL A 29 6.88 -4.73 -18.33
N ASN A 30 6.99 -4.93 -19.65
CA ASN A 30 8.06 -4.34 -20.44
C ASN A 30 8.02 -2.81 -20.39
N THR A 31 6.82 -2.21 -20.49
CA THR A 31 6.62 -0.77 -20.33
C THR A 31 7.08 -0.28 -18.95
N ILE A 32 6.73 -1.00 -17.88
CA ILE A 32 7.16 -0.67 -16.52
C ILE A 32 8.69 -0.66 -16.41
N ASN A 33 9.35 -1.67 -16.96
CA ASN A 33 10.81 -1.83 -16.88
C ASN A 33 11.57 -0.82 -17.74
N ASN A 34 11.01 -0.41 -18.87
CA ASN A 34 11.63 0.53 -19.80
C ASN A 34 11.35 2.01 -19.45
N MET A 35 10.39 2.28 -18.56
CA MET A 35 10.02 3.64 -18.15
C MET A 35 10.60 3.99 -16.78
N ARG A 36 11.21 5.18 -16.67
CA ARG A 36 11.67 5.69 -15.37
C ARG A 36 10.47 5.89 -14.43
N GLY A 37 10.43 5.11 -13.35
CA GLY A 37 9.30 5.12 -12.43
C GLY A 37 8.04 4.53 -13.06
N GLY A 38 8.18 3.48 -13.87
CA GLY A 38 7.08 2.79 -14.54
C GLY A 38 5.98 2.23 -13.62
N GLU A 39 6.21 2.17 -12.31
CA GLU A 39 5.20 1.74 -11.33
C GLU A 39 4.29 2.88 -10.85
N ASN A 40 4.63 4.11 -11.21
CA ASN A 40 3.86 5.29 -10.84
C ASN A 40 2.91 5.67 -11.98
N LEU A 41 1.62 5.46 -11.77
CA LEU A 41 0.59 5.80 -12.75
C LEU A 41 0.65 7.28 -13.18
N SER A 42 1.17 8.19 -12.35
CA SER A 42 1.28 9.61 -12.72
C SER A 42 2.25 9.85 -13.88
N ASN A 43 3.12 8.89 -14.20
CA ASN A 43 4.05 8.96 -15.32
C ASN A 43 3.42 8.50 -16.63
N TYR A 44 2.23 7.89 -16.59
CA TYR A 44 1.52 7.43 -17.77
C TYR A 44 0.71 8.57 -18.39
N SER A 45 0.78 8.68 -19.73
CA SER A 45 -0.07 9.59 -20.50
C SER A 45 -1.56 9.20 -20.35
N ILE A 46 -2.46 10.14 -20.67
CA ILE A 46 -3.91 9.88 -20.63
C ILE A 46 -4.27 8.67 -21.51
N SER A 47 -3.69 8.56 -22.71
CA SER A 47 -3.93 7.42 -23.61
C SER A 47 -3.45 6.10 -23.01
N ALA A 48 -2.24 6.07 -22.45
CA ALA A 48 -1.70 4.86 -21.84
C ALA A 48 -2.54 4.42 -20.63
N ARG A 49 -3.06 5.36 -19.83
CA ARG A 49 -3.97 5.02 -18.72
C ARG A 49 -5.30 4.44 -19.19
N LYS A 50 -5.86 4.94 -20.30
CA LYS A 50 -7.05 4.35 -20.93
C LYS A 50 -6.80 2.92 -21.41
N GLU A 51 -5.62 2.61 -21.91
CA GLU A 51 -5.24 1.24 -22.30
C GLU A 51 -5.14 0.30 -21.09
N LEU A 52 -4.69 0.81 -19.93
CA LEU A 52 -4.72 0.06 -18.67
C LEU A 52 -6.15 -0.16 -18.18
N ALA A 53 -7.02 0.84 -18.34
CA ALA A 53 -8.43 0.76 -17.95
C ALA A 53 -9.25 -0.20 -18.83
N SER A 54 -8.89 -0.34 -20.11
CA SER A 54 -9.58 -1.22 -21.06
C SER A 54 -9.18 -2.70 -20.94
N SER A 55 -8.43 -3.07 -19.91
CA SER A 55 -8.16 -4.47 -19.63
C SER A 55 -9.37 -5.15 -19.02
N GLU A 56 -9.35 -6.48 -19.02
CA GLU A 56 -10.23 -7.23 -18.12
C GLU A 56 -10.02 -6.78 -16.67
N THR A 57 -11.07 -6.92 -15.89
CA THR A 57 -11.08 -6.70 -14.45
C THR A 57 -10.73 -7.97 -13.71
N LEU A 58 -10.37 -7.83 -12.43
CA LEU A 58 -10.20 -8.94 -11.51
C LEU A 58 -10.78 -8.59 -10.15
N ASP A 59 -11.24 -9.61 -9.44
CA ASP A 59 -11.76 -9.47 -8.08
C ASP A 59 -10.62 -9.51 -7.07
N VAL A 60 -10.55 -8.51 -6.20
CA VAL A 60 -9.64 -8.52 -5.05
C VAL A 60 -10.39 -9.04 -3.83
N ILE A 61 -9.99 -10.21 -3.35
CA ILE A 61 -10.65 -10.94 -2.28
C ILE A 61 -9.77 -10.90 -1.02
N LEU A 62 -10.35 -10.50 0.10
CA LEU A 62 -9.67 -10.37 1.39
C LEU A 62 -10.13 -11.44 2.37
N GLY A 63 -9.17 -12.06 3.06
CA GLY A 63 -9.45 -13.02 4.13
C GLY A 63 -9.35 -14.49 3.69
N PRO A 64 -9.39 -15.42 4.65
CA PRO A 64 -9.25 -16.84 4.40
C PRO A 64 -10.60 -17.50 4.07
N GLY A 65 -10.58 -18.44 3.11
CA GLY A 65 -11.65 -19.43 2.94
C GLY A 65 -13.04 -18.86 2.65
N GLN A 66 -14.03 -19.27 3.45
CA GLN A 66 -15.44 -18.87 3.29
C GLN A 66 -15.78 -17.50 3.88
N ASP A 67 -14.94 -16.97 4.78
CA ASP A 67 -15.09 -15.62 5.36
C ASP A 67 -14.49 -14.55 4.44
N ALA A 68 -14.07 -14.95 3.24
CA ALA A 68 -13.43 -14.08 2.30
C ALA A 68 -14.43 -13.04 1.78
N SER A 69 -14.08 -11.77 1.94
CA SER A 69 -14.89 -10.64 1.50
C SER A 69 -14.30 -10.05 0.22
N MET A 70 -15.14 -9.81 -0.78
CA MET A 70 -14.74 -9.05 -1.95
C MET A 70 -14.49 -7.59 -1.55
N ALA A 71 -13.27 -7.10 -1.75
CA ALA A 71 -12.94 -5.70 -1.51
C ALA A 71 -13.41 -4.82 -2.64
N ASP A 72 -13.04 -5.19 -3.88
CA ASP A 72 -13.38 -4.44 -5.08
C ASP A 72 -13.04 -5.24 -6.35
N GLU A 73 -13.59 -4.78 -7.47
CA GLU A 73 -13.23 -5.21 -8.84
C GLU A 73 -12.33 -4.14 -9.46
N VAL A 74 -11.17 -4.51 -10.02
CA VAL A 74 -10.19 -3.53 -10.54
C VAL A 74 -9.61 -3.92 -11.91
N PRO A 75 -9.24 -2.94 -12.78
CA PRO A 75 -8.56 -3.23 -14.04
C PRO A 75 -7.23 -3.95 -13.80
N LYS A 76 -7.09 -5.15 -14.37
CA LYS A 76 -5.93 -6.03 -14.18
C LYS A 76 -4.61 -5.35 -14.50
N LEU A 77 -4.50 -4.66 -15.63
CA LEU A 77 -3.25 -4.03 -16.03
C LEU A 77 -2.90 -2.83 -15.15
N ALA A 78 -3.90 -2.10 -14.64
CA ALA A 78 -3.66 -1.04 -13.65
C ALA A 78 -3.03 -1.61 -12.37
N LEU A 79 -3.50 -2.79 -11.94
CA LEU A 79 -2.98 -3.46 -10.77
C LEU A 79 -1.56 -4.00 -10.98
N VAL A 80 -1.24 -4.52 -12.17
CA VAL A 80 0.13 -4.91 -12.56
C VAL A 80 1.10 -3.73 -12.44
N VAL A 81 0.67 -2.53 -12.85
CA VAL A 81 1.49 -1.31 -12.72
C VAL A 81 1.67 -0.91 -11.26
N ALA A 82 0.55 -0.85 -10.52
CA ALA A 82 0.52 -0.23 -9.20
C ALA A 82 1.02 -1.12 -8.06
N SER A 83 1.01 -2.44 -8.23
CA SER A 83 1.34 -3.42 -7.19
C SER A 83 2.43 -4.38 -7.65
N LYS A 84 3.56 -4.41 -6.96
CA LYS A 84 4.61 -5.41 -7.21
C LYS A 84 4.14 -6.82 -6.85
N THR A 85 3.52 -6.97 -5.68
CA THR A 85 3.00 -8.26 -5.17
C THR A 85 1.99 -8.89 -6.13
N PHE A 86 1.07 -8.10 -6.69
CA PHE A 86 0.08 -8.64 -7.63
C PHE A 86 0.64 -8.83 -9.02
N ARG A 87 1.57 -7.99 -9.46
CA ARG A 87 2.28 -8.18 -10.73
C ARG A 87 2.98 -9.53 -10.78
N GLU A 88 3.68 -9.93 -9.73
CA GLU A 88 4.35 -11.25 -9.69
C GLU A 88 3.34 -12.40 -9.90
N LYS A 89 2.21 -12.36 -9.19
CA LYS A 89 1.13 -13.36 -9.32
C LYS A 89 0.47 -13.36 -10.70
N ILE A 90 0.20 -12.18 -11.27
CA ILE A 90 -0.43 -12.05 -12.59
C ILE A 90 0.54 -12.45 -13.70
N VAL A 91 1.83 -12.20 -13.55
CA VAL A 91 2.85 -12.66 -14.52
C VAL A 91 2.95 -14.18 -14.53
N GLU A 92 2.90 -14.81 -13.36
CA GLU A 92 2.90 -16.27 -13.23
C GLU A 92 1.63 -16.90 -13.83
N LYS A 93 0.47 -16.27 -13.58
CA LYS A 93 -0.84 -16.74 -14.08
C LYS A 93 -1.69 -15.59 -14.64
N PRO A 94 -1.49 -15.20 -15.92
CA PRO A 94 -2.15 -14.04 -16.51
C PRO A 94 -3.69 -14.11 -16.51
N GLU A 95 -4.23 -15.31 -16.65
CA GLU A 95 -5.67 -15.59 -16.70
C GLU A 95 -6.34 -15.68 -15.32
N ILE A 96 -5.64 -15.32 -14.23
CA ILE A 96 -6.20 -15.35 -12.89
C ILE A 96 -7.43 -14.41 -12.79
N PRO A 97 -8.62 -14.92 -12.36
CA PRO A 97 -9.83 -14.09 -12.26
C PRO A 97 -9.91 -13.35 -10.91
N GLU A 98 -9.29 -13.91 -9.86
CA GLU A 98 -9.39 -13.41 -8.50
C GLU A 98 -8.00 -13.37 -7.83
N LEU A 99 -7.71 -12.28 -7.11
CA LEU A 99 -6.51 -12.17 -6.28
C LEU A 99 -6.88 -12.21 -4.81
N LYS A 100 -6.48 -13.31 -4.16
CA LYS A 100 -6.68 -13.52 -2.72
C LYS A 100 -5.54 -12.88 -1.93
N VAL A 101 -5.90 -12.05 -0.97
CA VAL A 101 -5.02 -11.46 0.03
C VAL A 101 -5.35 -12.09 1.38
N VAL A 102 -4.49 -13.02 1.80
CA VAL A 102 -4.62 -13.69 3.10
C VAL A 102 -3.79 -12.91 4.12
N SER A 103 -4.41 -11.94 4.78
CA SER A 103 -3.80 -11.23 5.91
C SER A 103 -4.86 -10.94 6.96
N ALA A 104 -4.67 -11.47 8.17
CA ALA A 104 -5.59 -11.26 9.29
C ALA A 104 -5.59 -9.80 9.81
N SER A 105 -4.58 -9.00 9.44
CA SER A 105 -4.41 -7.62 9.92
C SER A 105 -4.80 -6.56 8.89
N ILE A 106 -5.24 -6.95 7.69
CA ILE A 106 -5.58 -5.99 6.65
C ILE A 106 -6.96 -5.39 6.89
N ASP A 107 -7.04 -4.07 6.79
CA ASP A 107 -8.28 -3.33 6.97
C ASP A 107 -9.02 -3.22 5.62
N ILE A 108 -10.24 -3.79 5.56
CA ILE A 108 -11.05 -3.84 4.33
C ILE A 108 -11.37 -2.43 3.80
N PRO A 109 -11.83 -1.46 4.62
CA PRO A 109 -12.04 -0.08 4.15
C PRO A 109 -10.80 0.55 3.52
N SER A 110 -9.61 0.34 4.10
CA SER A 110 -8.35 0.84 3.56
C SER A 110 -8.01 0.25 2.19
N VAL A 111 -8.27 -1.05 1.98
CA VAL A 111 -8.11 -1.68 0.66
C VAL A 111 -9.09 -1.09 -0.34
N ALA A 112 -10.35 -0.93 0.04
CA ALA A 112 -11.37 -0.34 -0.83
C ALA A 112 -11.00 1.09 -1.25
N ILE A 113 -10.41 1.90 -0.36
CA ILE A 113 -9.89 3.24 -0.71
C ILE A 113 -8.82 3.14 -1.80
N LEU A 114 -7.86 2.21 -1.67
CA LEU A 114 -6.77 2.03 -2.63
C LEU A 114 -7.28 1.51 -3.98
N MET A 115 -8.23 0.57 -3.98
CA MET A 115 -8.81 0.01 -5.20
C MET A 115 -9.67 1.03 -5.94
N ASN A 116 -10.50 1.80 -5.23
CA ASN A 116 -11.28 2.88 -5.82
C ASN A 116 -10.38 3.98 -6.41
N TRP A 117 -9.35 4.39 -5.66
CA TRP A 117 -8.38 5.34 -6.18
C TRP A 117 -7.68 4.82 -7.45
N LEU A 118 -7.33 3.52 -7.50
CA LEU A 118 -6.69 2.92 -8.67
C LEU A 118 -7.61 2.99 -9.90
N LYS A 119 -8.91 2.68 -9.73
CA LYS A 119 -9.91 2.83 -10.78
C LYS A 119 -10.00 4.29 -11.24
N ASP A 120 -10.11 5.24 -10.33
CA ASP A 120 -10.20 6.66 -10.66
C ASP A 120 -8.95 7.16 -11.38
N ALA A 121 -7.76 6.69 -10.98
CA ALA A 121 -6.49 7.07 -11.56
C ALA A 121 -6.40 6.72 -13.06
N VAL A 122 -6.90 5.54 -13.45
CA VAL A 122 -6.86 5.09 -14.85
C VAL A 122 -8.01 5.63 -15.70
N HIS A 123 -9.16 5.96 -15.09
CA HIS A 123 -10.31 6.56 -15.77
C HIS A 123 -10.26 8.10 -15.83
N SER A 124 -9.38 8.73 -15.04
CA SER A 124 -9.24 10.18 -15.01
C SER A 124 -8.86 10.74 -16.37
N LYS A 125 -9.73 11.61 -16.89
CA LYS A 125 -9.50 12.41 -18.11
C LYS A 125 -8.57 13.60 -17.86
N ALA A 126 -8.23 13.89 -16.60
CA ALA A 126 -7.35 15.01 -16.27
C ALA A 126 -5.88 14.69 -16.62
N HIS A 127 -5.10 15.73 -16.89
CA HIS A 127 -3.65 15.60 -17.05
C HIS A 127 -2.98 15.09 -15.77
N GLN A 128 -3.55 15.44 -14.61
CA GLN A 128 -3.08 15.00 -13.30
C GLN A 128 -3.97 13.88 -12.76
N ILE A 129 -3.33 12.90 -12.11
CA ILE A 129 -4.04 11.83 -11.41
C ILE A 129 -4.62 12.36 -10.09
N PRO A 130 -5.84 11.95 -9.71
CA PRO A 130 -6.40 12.26 -8.41
C PRO A 130 -5.45 11.85 -7.29
N LYS A 131 -5.33 12.67 -6.25
CA LYS A 131 -4.57 12.28 -5.07
C LYS A 131 -5.26 11.10 -4.39
N VAL A 132 -4.48 10.20 -3.80
CA VAL A 132 -5.02 9.14 -2.94
C VAL A 132 -5.86 9.80 -1.85
N PRO A 133 -7.12 9.39 -1.63
CA PRO A 133 -7.91 9.88 -0.51
C PRO A 133 -7.21 9.50 0.79
N ILE A 134 -6.79 10.49 1.57
CA ILE A 134 -6.12 10.28 2.86
C ILE A 134 -7.15 10.56 3.97
N PRO A 135 -7.47 9.57 4.83
CA PRO A 135 -8.35 9.77 5.98
C PRO A 135 -7.83 10.89 6.90
N ALA A 136 -8.71 11.57 7.64
CA ALA A 136 -8.27 12.59 8.60
C ALA A 136 -7.65 11.98 9.86
N ASP A 137 -8.21 10.85 10.34
CA ASP A 137 -7.74 10.18 11.55
C ASP A 137 -6.38 9.50 11.35
N ILE A 138 -5.51 9.62 12.35
CA ILE A 138 -4.14 9.11 12.29
C ILE A 138 -4.08 7.57 12.28
N VAL A 139 -5.00 6.89 12.97
CA VAL A 139 -5.06 5.43 13.00
C VAL A 139 -5.54 4.92 11.64
N ASP A 140 -6.54 5.57 11.04
CA ASP A 140 -7.00 5.23 9.70
C ASP A 140 -5.93 5.50 8.62
N LYS A 141 -5.12 6.56 8.77
CA LYS A 141 -3.92 6.73 7.93
C LYS A 141 -2.93 5.58 8.07
N ALA A 142 -2.69 5.12 9.30
CA ALA A 142 -1.78 3.99 9.54
C ALA A 142 -2.31 2.68 8.94
N LYS A 143 -3.63 2.43 9.04
CA LYS A 143 -4.30 1.31 8.36
C LYS A 143 -4.10 1.38 6.84
N LEU A 144 -4.28 2.57 6.25
CA LEU A 144 -4.07 2.79 4.82
C LEU A 144 -2.62 2.53 4.40
N VAL A 145 -1.64 3.00 5.18
CA VAL A 145 -0.22 2.69 4.97
C VAL A 145 0.04 1.19 5.06
N HIS A 146 -0.51 0.50 6.06
CA HIS A 146 -0.34 -0.93 6.24
C HIS A 146 -0.92 -1.74 5.08
N ALA A 147 -2.16 -1.43 4.68
CA ALA A 147 -2.81 -2.05 3.52
C ALA A 147 -1.99 -1.85 2.25
N ALA A 148 -1.54 -0.63 1.96
CA ALA A 148 -0.73 -0.35 0.78
C ALA A 148 0.61 -1.11 0.77
N ASN A 149 1.25 -1.31 1.94
CA ASN A 149 2.46 -2.14 2.04
C ASN A 149 2.17 -3.62 1.77
N ILE A 150 1.11 -4.19 2.36
CA ILE A 150 0.72 -5.59 2.11
C ILE A 150 0.44 -5.82 0.63
N LEU A 151 -0.22 -4.85 -0.01
CA LEU A 151 -0.54 -4.90 -1.43
C LEU A 151 0.67 -4.58 -2.33
N GLY A 152 1.85 -4.28 -1.79
CA GLY A 152 3.05 -3.95 -2.57
C GLY A 152 2.90 -2.69 -3.42
N MET A 153 2.22 -1.67 -2.90
CA MET A 153 1.88 -0.40 -3.56
C MET A 153 2.86 0.72 -3.15
N ASP A 154 4.17 0.47 -3.23
CA ASP A 154 5.23 1.29 -2.61
C ASP A 154 5.20 2.78 -3.00
N ARG A 155 4.90 3.09 -4.27
CA ARG A 155 4.82 4.48 -4.75
C ARG A 155 3.70 5.26 -4.07
N TYR A 156 2.61 4.59 -3.75
CA TYR A 156 1.43 5.17 -3.12
C TYR A 156 1.62 5.29 -1.61
N VAL A 157 2.29 4.31 -0.99
CA VAL A 157 2.71 4.34 0.41
C VAL A 157 3.45 5.64 0.72
N ASN A 158 4.38 6.08 -0.13
CA ASN A 158 5.18 7.28 0.12
C ASN A 158 4.36 8.56 0.32
N HIS A 159 3.29 8.75 -0.47
CA HIS A 159 2.42 9.93 -0.33
C HIS A 159 1.63 9.92 0.97
N VAL A 160 1.07 8.76 1.33
CA VAL A 160 0.32 8.59 2.57
C VAL A 160 1.25 8.71 3.78
N VAL A 161 2.44 8.11 3.72
CA VAL A 161 3.48 8.21 4.76
C VAL A 161 3.93 9.65 5.00
N ALA A 162 4.09 10.44 3.94
CA ALA A 162 4.45 11.85 4.08
C ALA A 162 3.38 12.64 4.85
N SER A 163 2.10 12.46 4.51
CA SER A 163 0.98 13.06 5.25
C SER A 163 0.91 12.55 6.69
N PHE A 164 1.04 11.25 6.90
CA PHE A 164 1.04 10.64 8.23
C PHE A 164 2.15 11.23 9.12
N ARG A 165 3.39 11.28 8.61
CA ARG A 165 4.54 11.87 9.33
C ARG A 165 4.31 13.34 9.69
N HIS A 166 3.69 14.11 8.81
CA HIS A 166 3.36 15.50 9.09
C HIS A 166 2.40 15.60 10.29
N ASP A 167 1.31 14.84 10.27
CA ASP A 167 0.30 14.89 11.32
C ASP A 167 0.81 14.37 12.67
N VAL A 168 1.56 13.26 12.65
CA VAL A 168 2.19 12.71 13.87
C VAL A 168 3.06 13.77 14.56
N ARG A 169 3.76 14.61 13.80
CA ARG A 169 4.61 15.69 14.36
C ARG A 169 3.81 16.77 15.07
N LEU A 170 2.53 16.93 14.76
CA LEU A 170 1.67 17.97 15.31
C LEU A 170 0.88 17.52 16.53
N ILE A 171 0.73 16.20 16.75
CA ILE A 171 -0.10 15.66 17.82
C ILE A 171 0.72 15.01 18.95
N ILE A 172 0.06 14.69 20.07
CA ILE A 172 0.56 13.77 21.09
C ILE A 172 -0.38 12.56 21.05
N PRO A 173 0.03 11.41 20.47
CA PRO A 173 -0.86 10.27 20.34
C PRO A 173 -1.31 9.76 21.72
N SER A 174 -2.60 9.44 21.85
CA SER A 174 -3.14 8.83 23.07
C SER A 174 -2.59 7.41 23.27
N PRO A 175 -2.61 6.85 24.49
CA PRO A 175 -2.19 5.46 24.71
C PRO A 175 -2.94 4.44 23.84
N GLU A 176 -4.23 4.67 23.60
CA GLU A 176 -5.05 3.84 22.71
C GLU A 176 -4.61 3.96 21.25
N GLN A 177 -4.38 5.19 20.76
CA GLN A 177 -3.84 5.41 19.42
C GLN A 177 -2.49 4.73 19.27
N CYS A 178 -1.59 4.85 20.25
CA CYS A 178 -0.28 4.18 20.21
C CYS A 178 -0.42 2.66 20.12
N SER A 179 -1.34 2.08 20.89
CA SER A 179 -1.61 0.64 20.87
C SER A 179 -2.15 0.19 19.51
N ASN A 180 -2.96 1.01 18.84
CA ASN A 180 -3.42 0.72 17.49
C ASN A 180 -2.32 0.92 16.44
N LEU A 181 -1.51 1.98 16.54
CA LEU A 181 -0.38 2.24 15.64
C LEU A 181 0.68 1.12 15.70
N GLU A 182 0.90 0.54 16.88
CA GLU A 182 1.81 -0.62 17.06
C GLU A 182 1.35 -1.84 16.25
N LYS A 183 0.04 -2.06 16.13
CA LYS A 183 -0.53 -3.18 15.35
C LYS A 183 -0.25 -3.04 13.85
N TYR A 184 -0.20 -1.80 13.36
CA TYR A 184 0.00 -1.49 11.93
C TYR A 184 1.45 -1.18 11.55
N GLY A 185 2.34 -0.97 12.54
CA GLY A 185 3.78 -0.97 12.31
C GLY A 185 4.25 -2.40 12.01
N ILE A 186 4.86 -2.64 10.85
CA ILE A 186 5.38 -3.98 10.50
C ILE A 186 6.61 -4.32 11.36
N SER A 187 7.50 -3.33 11.56
CA SER A 187 8.75 -3.41 12.31
C SER A 187 9.08 -2.04 12.92
N SER A 188 10.13 -1.93 13.72
CA SER A 188 10.63 -0.63 14.23
C SER A 188 11.05 0.31 13.10
N ASP A 189 11.52 -0.23 11.98
CA ASP A 189 11.93 0.53 10.79
C ASP A 189 10.76 0.89 9.86
N HIS A 190 9.57 0.37 10.14
CA HIS A 190 8.40 0.70 9.36
C HIS A 190 8.05 2.18 9.50
N ALA A 191 7.57 2.79 8.41
CA ALA A 191 7.31 4.23 8.36
C ALA A 191 6.36 4.73 9.45
N VAL A 192 5.39 3.89 9.86
CA VAL A 192 4.46 4.20 10.96
C VAL A 192 5.21 4.26 12.29
N SER A 193 5.92 3.17 12.64
CA SER A 193 6.67 3.07 13.91
C SER A 193 7.76 4.14 14.01
N GLN A 194 8.49 4.40 12.92
CA GLN A 194 9.51 5.46 12.89
C GLN A 194 8.92 6.85 13.17
N ALA A 195 7.81 7.21 12.53
CA ALA A 195 7.22 8.54 12.72
C ALA A 195 6.77 8.76 14.17
N VAL A 196 6.15 7.75 14.77
CA VAL A 196 5.70 7.78 16.17
C VAL A 196 6.91 7.81 17.11
N GLY A 197 7.92 6.97 16.84
CA GLY A 197 9.17 6.92 17.61
C GLY A 197 9.91 8.26 17.61
N GLU A 198 10.04 8.88 16.44
CA GLU A 198 10.63 10.22 16.28
C GLU A 198 9.88 11.28 17.08
N ARG A 199 8.54 11.23 17.06
CA ARG A 199 7.71 12.15 17.82
C ARG A 199 7.88 11.97 19.31
N PHE A 200 7.83 10.75 19.83
CA PHE A 200 8.02 10.52 21.26
C PHE A 200 9.43 10.85 21.73
N GLY A 201 10.47 10.47 20.96
CA GLY A 201 11.84 10.88 21.26
C GLY A 201 11.97 12.41 21.33
N TYR A 202 11.35 13.14 20.39
CA TYR A 202 11.30 14.61 20.46
C TYR A 202 10.61 15.12 21.73
N LEU A 203 9.42 14.61 22.06
CA LEU A 203 8.64 15.05 23.22
C LEU A 203 9.38 14.77 24.54
N LEU A 204 10.02 13.61 24.66
CA LEU A 204 10.82 13.22 25.82
C LEU A 204 12.04 14.13 26.00
N ARG A 205 12.80 14.38 24.92
CA ARG A 205 13.99 15.25 24.98
C ARG A 205 13.67 16.71 25.29
N THR A 206 12.49 17.19 24.90
CA THR A 206 12.09 18.59 25.09
C THR A 206 11.25 18.84 26.33
N GLY A 207 10.85 17.78 27.06
CA GLY A 207 9.94 17.90 28.21
C GLY A 207 8.52 18.35 27.84
N LYS A 208 8.18 18.40 26.54
CA LYS A 208 6.87 18.86 26.04
C LYS A 208 5.78 17.77 26.07
N PHE A 209 6.02 16.69 26.79
CA PHE A 209 5.01 15.66 27.00
C PHE A 209 4.10 16.09 28.15
N PHE A 210 2.89 16.52 27.83
CA PHE A 210 1.90 17.01 28.82
C PHE A 210 1.09 15.89 29.51
N GLY A 211 1.41 14.62 29.25
CA GLY A 211 0.75 13.46 29.86
C GLY A 211 1.54 12.84 31.02
N ASP A 212 1.00 11.77 31.61
CA ASP A 212 1.71 10.97 32.61
C ASP A 212 2.94 10.29 31.97
N ARG A 213 4.13 10.84 32.26
CA ARG A 213 5.41 10.31 31.79
C ARG A 213 5.61 8.86 32.22
N HIS A 214 5.17 8.46 33.42
CA HIS A 214 5.28 7.07 33.86
C HIS A 214 4.38 6.13 33.05
N MET A 215 3.19 6.59 32.65
CA MET A 215 2.33 5.84 31.74
C MET A 215 2.98 5.65 30.37
N LEU A 216 3.55 6.72 29.80
CA LEU A 216 4.28 6.64 28.52
C LEU A 216 5.46 5.68 28.62
N MET A 217 6.30 5.78 29.66
CA MET A 217 7.44 4.87 29.83
C MET A 217 7.00 3.41 30.01
N ARG A 218 5.89 3.15 30.72
CA ARG A 218 5.31 1.81 30.82
C ARG A 218 4.81 1.29 29.47
N PHE A 219 4.20 2.14 28.65
CA PHE A 219 3.80 1.80 27.29
C PHE A 219 5.03 1.46 26.44
N LEU A 220 6.05 2.33 26.40
CA LEU A 220 7.27 2.13 25.60
C LEU A 220 8.07 0.89 26.04
N ALA A 221 7.98 0.50 27.31
CA ALA A 221 8.59 -0.73 27.80
C ALA A 221 7.86 -2.00 27.34
N ARG A 222 6.56 -1.91 27.05
CA ARG A 222 5.73 -3.04 26.58
C ARG A 222 5.60 -3.11 25.06
N SER A 223 5.72 -1.99 24.39
CA SER A 223 5.65 -1.87 22.93
C SER A 223 7.04 -2.12 22.34
N GLU A 224 7.18 -3.25 21.66
CA GLU A 224 8.45 -3.66 21.05
C GLU A 224 8.86 -2.71 19.91
N LYS A 225 7.95 -2.42 18.97
CA LYS A 225 8.28 -1.71 17.72
C LYS A 225 8.39 -0.20 17.95
N ILE A 226 7.37 0.43 18.54
CA ILE A 226 7.44 1.87 18.86
C ILE A 226 8.52 2.12 19.92
N GLY A 227 8.63 1.27 20.95
CA GLY A 227 9.69 1.40 21.97
C GLY A 227 11.09 1.39 21.36
N GLN A 228 11.36 0.46 20.43
CA GLN A 228 12.62 0.44 19.69
C GLN A 228 12.79 1.67 18.80
N ALA A 229 11.76 2.07 18.05
CA ALA A 229 11.81 3.24 17.19
C ALA A 229 12.10 4.55 17.97
N VAL A 230 11.64 4.68 19.21
CA VAL A 230 12.00 5.79 20.11
C VAL A 230 13.49 5.76 20.44
N ARG A 231 14.02 4.60 20.86
CA ARG A 231 15.45 4.45 21.17
C ARG A 231 16.33 4.79 19.97
N ASP A 232 15.95 4.32 18.78
CA ASP A 232 16.69 4.60 17.55
C ASP A 232 16.65 6.09 17.21
N ALA A 233 15.49 6.75 17.39
CA ALA A 233 15.35 8.18 17.16
C ALA A 233 16.18 9.01 18.16
N ASP A 234 16.27 8.59 19.42
CA ASP A 234 17.15 9.21 20.43
C ASP A 234 18.63 9.04 20.08
N ALA A 235 19.04 7.83 19.70
CA ALA A 235 20.42 7.54 19.29
C ALA A 235 20.83 8.40 18.07
N ARG A 236 19.97 8.51 17.04
CA ARG A 236 20.20 9.39 15.88
C ARG A 236 20.33 10.86 16.28
N ALA A 237 19.51 11.33 17.21
CA ALA A 237 19.57 12.71 17.70
C ALA A 237 20.86 12.99 18.49
N GLN A 238 21.33 12.04 19.31
CA GLN A 238 22.59 12.15 20.05
C GLN A 238 23.79 12.15 19.09
N ALA A 239 23.84 11.22 18.14
CA ALA A 239 24.88 11.16 17.13
C ALA A 239 24.98 12.47 16.32
N LYS A 240 23.84 13.05 15.92
CA LYS A 240 23.81 14.34 15.22
C LYS A 240 24.38 15.49 16.06
N ARG A 241 24.08 15.53 17.36
CA ARG A 241 24.63 16.55 18.29
C ARG A 241 26.14 16.37 18.49
N ALA A 242 26.60 15.13 18.63
CA ALA A 242 28.03 14.84 18.74
C ALA A 242 28.80 15.29 17.50
N ALA A 243 28.27 15.02 16.31
CA ALA A 243 28.87 15.46 15.04
C ALA A 243 28.89 16.99 14.89
N GLN A 244 27.89 17.70 15.44
CA GLN A 244 27.84 19.16 15.43
C GLN A 244 28.85 19.81 16.38
N ASN A 245 29.26 19.13 17.46
CA ASN A 245 30.23 19.64 18.41
C ASN A 245 31.69 19.41 17.97
N GLN A 246 31.92 18.60 16.93
CA GLN A 246 33.25 18.30 16.39
C GLN A 246 33.66 19.22 15.22
N ASN A 247 32.72 20.01 14.70
CA ASN A 247 32.94 21.01 13.64
C ASN A 247 32.90 22.42 14.24
#